data_AF-A0AA90U113-F1
#
_entry.id   AF-A0AA90U113-F1
#
_cell.length_a   1.000
_cell.length_b   1.000
_cell.length_c   1.000
_cell.angle_alpha   90.00
_cell.angle_beta   90.00
_cell.angle_gamma   90.00
#
_symmetry.space_group_name_H-M   'P 1'
#
loop_
_entity.id
_entity.type
_entity.pdbx_description
1 polymer ?
#
loop_
_entity_poly.entity_id
_entity_poly.type
_entity_poly.pdbx_seq_one_letter_code
_entity_poly.pdbx_strand_id
1 'polypeptide(L)' 'MRLSINKRNRRTREVDNIVKVARAASSSAKQNAFSHGISVARQQGENIVMLHPDGSTDVIKRIENSPVTLNKKRYYI' A
#
# COMPACT_ATOMS: atom_id res chain seq x y z
N MET A 1 -18.21 30.83 0.56
CA MET A 1 -17.96 29.62 1.39
C MET A 1 -18.41 28.28 0.76
N ARG A 2 -19.30 28.22 -0.24
CA ARG A 2 -19.79 26.96 -0.84
C ARG A 2 -18.85 26.25 -1.84
N LEU A 3 -17.93 26.97 -2.47
CA LEU A 3 -17.02 26.40 -3.50
C LEU A 3 -15.94 25.46 -2.92
N SER A 4 -15.52 25.66 -1.67
CA SER A 4 -14.47 24.87 -1.02
C SER A 4 -14.94 23.47 -0.60
N ILE A 5 -16.22 23.34 -0.20
CA ILE A 5 -16.83 22.07 0.22
C ILE A 5 -16.94 21.11 -0.98
N ASN A 6 -17.37 21.62 -2.14
CA ASN A 6 -17.47 20.81 -3.37
C ASN A 6 -16.12 20.32 -3.88
N LYS A 7 -15.05 21.13 -3.77
CA LYS A 7 -13.68 20.68 -4.11
C LYS A 7 -13.18 19.57 -3.18
N ARG A 8 -13.48 19.63 -1.88
CA ARG A 8 -13.11 18.57 -0.92
C ARG A 8 -13.84 17.25 -1.21
N ASN A 9 -15.15 17.30 -1.46
CA ASN A 9 -15.95 16.11 -1.80
C ASN A 9 -15.57 15.47 -3.15
N ARG A 10 -15.12 16.27 -4.12
CA ARG A 10 -14.62 15.72 -5.40
C ARG A 10 -13.30 14.99 -5.22
N ARG A 11 -12.37 15.55 -4.44
CA ARG A 11 -11.08 14.91 -4.13
C ARG A 11 -11.25 13.60 -3.37
N THR A 12 -12.18 13.52 -2.42
CA THR A 12 -12.43 12.26 -1.70
C THR A 12 -12.96 11.17 -2.63
N ARG A 13 -13.93 11.49 -3.50
CA ARG A 13 -14.43 10.54 -4.51
C ARG A 13 -13.37 10.10 -5.52
N GLU A 14 -12.53 11.02 -5.97
CA GLU A 14 -11.40 10.70 -6.87
C GLU A 14 -10.39 9.78 -6.19
N VAL A 15 -10.05 10.04 -4.92
CA VAL A 15 -9.18 9.16 -4.10
C VAL A 15 -9.83 7.80 -3.90
N ASP A 16 -11.12 7.72 -3.58
CA ASP A 16 -11.84 6.46 -3.38
C ASP A 16 -11.83 5.61 -4.67
N ASN A 17 -12.01 6.26 -5.82
CA ASN A 17 -11.93 5.59 -7.12
C ASN A 17 -10.52 5.06 -7.40
N ILE A 18 -9.47 5.84 -7.11
CA ILE A 18 -8.07 5.40 -7.25
C ILE A 18 -7.81 4.20 -6.34
N VAL A 19 -8.25 4.26 -5.08
CA VAL A 19 -8.11 3.15 -4.13
C VAL A 19 -8.85 1.90 -4.63
N LYS A 20 -10.05 2.06 -5.18
CA LYS A 20 -10.83 0.94 -5.74
C LYS A 20 -10.10 0.29 -6.93
N VAL A 21 -9.61 1.11 -7.86
CA VAL A 21 -8.85 0.62 -9.03
C VAL A 21 -7.55 -0.05 -8.59
N ALA A 22 -6.80 0.56 -7.68
CA ALA A 22 -5.57 -0.01 -7.14
C ALA A 22 -5.82 -1.37 -6.47
N ARG A 23 -6.87 -1.49 -5.64
CA ARG A 23 -7.26 -2.77 -5.02
C ARG A 23 -7.59 -3.84 -6.04
N ALA A 24 -8.36 -3.49 -7.08
CA ALA A 24 -8.72 -4.42 -8.15
C ALA A 24 -7.47 -4.88 -8.91
N ALA A 25 -6.61 -3.95 -9.33
CA ALA A 25 -5.37 -4.25 -10.03
C ALA A 25 -4.43 -5.14 -9.19
N SER A 26 -4.24 -4.84 -7.89
CA SER A 26 -3.45 -5.68 -6.99
C SER A 26 -4.03 -7.07 -6.83
N SER A 27 -5.37 -7.20 -6.75
CA SER A 27 -6.02 -8.50 -6.65
C SER A 27 -5.80 -9.34 -7.91
N SER A 28 -5.99 -8.74 -9.10
CA SER A 28 -5.75 -9.42 -10.38
C SER A 28 -4.28 -9.82 -10.55
N ALA A 29 -3.33 -8.94 -10.19
CA ALA A 29 -1.91 -9.25 -10.23
C ALA A 29 -1.54 -10.43 -9.32
N LYS A 30 -2.10 -10.48 -8.10
CA LYS A 30 -1.92 -11.60 -7.17
C LYS A 30 -2.47 -12.91 -7.74
N GLN A 31 -3.69 -12.88 -8.28
CA GLN A 31 -4.31 -14.08 -8.88
C GLN A 31 -3.48 -14.60 -10.05
N ASN A 32 -2.99 -13.70 -10.92
CA ASN A 32 -2.15 -14.06 -12.04
C ASN A 32 -0.80 -14.66 -11.59
N ALA A 33 -0.17 -14.07 -10.57
CA ALA A 33 1.04 -14.64 -9.98
C ALA A 33 0.78 -16.07 -9.45
N PHE A 34 -0.33 -16.28 -8.74
CA PHE A 34 -0.67 -17.58 -8.18
C PHE A 34 -0.98 -18.63 -9.25
N SER A 35 -1.64 -18.27 -10.36
CA SER A 35 -1.85 -19.19 -11.48
C SER A 35 -0.53 -19.65 -12.14
N HIS A 36 0.56 -18.91 -11.93
CA HIS A 36 1.90 -19.27 -12.39
C HIS A 36 2.79 -19.88 -11.30
N GLY A 37 2.23 -20.19 -10.12
CA GLY A 37 3.01 -20.74 -9.01
C GLY A 37 3.92 -19.73 -8.32
N ILE A 38 3.77 -18.43 -8.61
CA ILE A 38 4.63 -17.36 -8.09
C ILE A 38 4.08 -16.87 -6.76
N SER A 39 4.96 -16.79 -5.76
CA SER A 39 4.63 -16.27 -4.43
C SER A 39 4.66 -14.74 -4.42
N VAL A 40 3.80 -14.12 -3.61
CA VAL A 40 3.62 -12.66 -3.59
C VAL A 40 3.86 -12.11 -2.19
N ALA A 41 4.74 -11.13 -2.09
CA ALA A 41 4.95 -10.40 -0.83
C ALA A 41 3.83 -9.38 -0.60
N ARG A 42 3.34 -9.30 0.64
CA ARG A 42 2.32 -8.34 1.09
C ARG A 42 2.70 -7.76 2.45
N GLN A 43 2.43 -6.48 2.65
CA GLN A 43 2.48 -5.89 3.98
C GLN A 43 1.18 -6.19 4.75
N GLN A 44 1.33 -6.74 5.96
CA GLN A 44 0.26 -7.00 6.91
C GLN A 44 0.62 -6.34 8.24
N GLY A 45 0.11 -5.13 8.45
CA GLY A 45 0.48 -4.30 9.60
C GLY A 45 1.98 -3.98 9.57
N GLU A 46 2.68 -4.40 10.63
CA GLU A 46 4.12 -4.25 10.78
C GLU A 46 4.91 -5.41 10.17
N ASN A 47 4.28 -6.37 9.51
CA ASN A 47 4.98 -7.51 8.90
C ASN A 47 4.98 -7.41 7.38
N ILE A 48 6.07 -7.82 6.75
CA ILE A 48 6.12 -8.20 5.35
C ILE A 48 6.02 -9.72 5.32
N VAL A 49 4.94 -10.23 4.72
CA VAL A 49 4.65 -11.66 4.61
C VAL A 49 4.72 -12.12 3.16
N MET A 50 5.23 -13.32 2.92
CA MET A 50 5.13 -14.02 1.64
C MET A 50 3.84 -14.84 1.64
N LEU A 51 2.99 -14.65 0.64
CA LEU A 51 1.83 -15.51 0.39
C LEU A 51 2.16 -16.46 -0.76
N HIS A 52 1.98 -17.75 -0.51
CA HIS A 52 2.20 -18.79 -1.50
C HIS A 52 0.89 -19.21 -2.18
N PRO A 53 0.94 -19.80 -3.38
CA PRO A 53 -0.25 -20.24 -4.12
C PRO A 53 -1.06 -21.33 -3.42
N ASP A 54 -0.41 -22.15 -2.58
CA ASP A 54 -1.03 -23.20 -1.76
C ASP A 54 -1.79 -22.65 -0.53
N GLY A 55 -1.73 -21.33 -0.31
CA GLY A 55 -2.34 -20.66 0.83
C GLY A 55 -1.44 -20.60 2.07
N SER A 56 -0.25 -21.20 2.04
CA SER A 56 0.73 -21.04 3.11
C SER A 56 1.28 -19.60 3.17
N THR A 57 1.75 -19.20 4.34
CA THR A 57 2.25 -17.84 4.60
C THR A 57 3.50 -17.85 5.45
N ASP A 58 4.53 -17.16 4.96
CA ASP A 58 5.80 -16.99 5.67
C ASP A 58 6.02 -15.53 6.05
N VAL A 59 6.53 -15.28 7.26
CA VAL A 59 6.92 -13.93 7.67
C VAL A 59 8.35 -13.66 7.19
N ILE A 60 8.51 -12.77 6.20
CA ILE A 60 9.82 -12.42 5.64
C ILE A 60 10.57 -11.48 6.59
N LYS A 61 9.88 -10.43 7.07
CA LYS A 61 10.50 -9.39 7.88
C LYS A 61 9.46 -8.66 8.72
N ARG A 62 9.83 -8.30 9.95
CA ARG A 62 9.11 -7.31 10.75
C ARG A 62 9.66 -5.92 10.42
N ILE A 63 8.78 -5.01 10.05
CA ILE A 63 9.04 -3.58 9.91
C ILE A 63 9.18 -3.07 11.35
N GLU A 64 10.41 -3.01 11.83
CA GLU A 64 10.70 -2.34 13.09
C GLU A 64 10.35 -0.86 12.94
N ASN A 65 9.53 -0.33 13.85
CA ASN A 65 9.27 1.11 13.96
C ASN A 65 10.55 1.81 14.43
N SER A 66 11.52 1.97 13.54
CA SER A 66 12.69 2.79 13.82
C SER A 66 12.24 4.26 13.81
N PRO A 67 12.36 5.00 14.92
CA PRO A 67 12.10 6.43 14.90
C PRO A 67 13.13 7.07 13.97
N VAL A 68 12.71 7.41 12.75
CA VAL A 68 13.54 8.18 11.83
C VAL A 68 13.61 9.61 12.38
N THR A 69 14.66 9.89 13.15
CA THR A 69 14.99 11.25 13.54
C THR A 69 15.45 12.00 12.30
N LEU A 70 14.51 12.68 11.62
CA LEU A 70 14.83 13.54 10.48
C LEU A 70 15.74 14.67 10.95
N ASN A 71 17.04 14.51 10.75
CA ASN A 71 18.02 15.54 11.03
C ASN A 71 17.90 16.61 9.94
N LYS A 72 17.01 17.61 10.17
CA LYS A 72 16.80 18.73 9.24
C LYS A 72 18.10 19.53 9.13
N LYS A 73 18.95 19.21 8.15
CA LYS A 73 20.02 20.10 7.71
C LYS A 73 19.37 21.36 7.13
N ARG A 74 19.42 22.47 7.87
CA ARG A 74 19.11 23.79 7.34
C ARG A 74 20.26 24.19 6.41
N TYR A 75 20.00 24.20 5.11
CA TYR A 75 20.89 24.86 4.15
C TYR A 75 20.50 26.34 4.12
N TYR A 76 21.43 27.21 4.50
CA TYR A 76 21.29 28.64 4.24
C TYR A 76 21.60 28.88 2.76
N ILE A 77 20.70 29.60 2.09
CA ILE A 77 20.82 30.05 0.71
C ILE A 77 21.52 31.40 0.72
#